data_AF-A0A527ZA07-F1
#
_entry.id   AF-A0A527ZA07-F1
#
_cell.length_a   1.000
_cell.length_b   1.000
_cell.length_c   1.000
_cell.angle_alpha   90.00
_cell.angle_beta   90.00
_cell.angle_gamma   90.00
#
_symmetry.space_group_name_H-M   'P 1'
#
loop_
_entity.id
_entity.type
_entity.pdbx_description
1 polymer ?
#
loop_
_entity_poly.entity_id
_entity_poly.type
_entity_poly.pdbx_seq_one_letter_code
_entity_poly.pdbx_strand_id
1 'polypeptide(L)' 'NVTVLTSGTIPPNPADLLSSPKMALIITNLGKRFDLVIIDAPPIVGLSDAPILSRLAEGTLMVISTNQV' A
#
# COMPACT_ATOMS: atom_id res chain seq x y z
N ASN A 1 10.53 -12.55 13.38
CA ASN A 1 11.16 -11.61 12.44
C ASN A 1 10.06 -10.92 11.63
N VAL A 2 9.22 -10.13 12.32
CA VAL A 2 8.05 -9.46 11.71
C VAL A 2 7.94 -8.09 12.37
N THR A 3 7.75 -7.07 11.55
CA THR A 3 7.52 -5.69 11.99
C THR A 3 6.27 -5.17 11.31
N VAL A 4 5.53 -4.29 11.98
CA VAL A 4 4.31 -3.69 11.46
C VAL A 4 4.48 -2.18 11.41
N LEU A 5 4.17 -1.60 10.25
CA LEU A 5 3.99 -0.16 10.08
C LEU A 5 2.49 0.12 9.96
N THR A 6 1.90 0.73 10.98
CA THR A 6 0.48 1.07 10.99
C THR A 6 0.20 2.31 10.12
N SER A 7 -1.06 2.52 9.70
CA SER A 7 -1.48 3.69 8.91
C SER A 7 -1.27 5.04 9.60
N GLY A 8 -1.18 5.06 10.93
CA GLY A 8 -1.07 6.29 11.71
C GLY A 8 -2.41 7.04 11.78
N THR A 9 -2.35 8.37 11.90
CA THR A 9 -3.54 9.22 11.93
C THR A 9 -4.17 9.34 10.55
N ILE A 10 -5.50 9.38 10.48
CA ILE A 10 -6.23 9.54 9.21
C ILE A 10 -5.87 10.90 8.58
N PRO A 11 -5.26 10.93 7.38
CA PRO A 11 -4.93 12.16 6.71
C PRO A 11 -6.17 12.77 6.03
N PRO A 12 -6.15 14.07 5.70
CA PRO A 12 -7.24 14.72 4.98
C PRO A 12 -7.40 14.20 3.54
N ASN A 13 -6.29 13.82 2.88
CA ASN A 13 -6.31 13.20 1.55
C ASN A 13 -5.30 12.04 1.48
N PRO A 14 -5.75 10.78 1.61
CA PRO A 14 -4.88 9.60 1.52
C PRO A 14 -4.16 9.48 0.17
N ALA A 15 -4.86 9.71 -0.95
CA ALA A 15 -4.30 9.51 -2.28
C ALA A 15 -3.10 10.43 -2.57
N ASP A 16 -3.14 11.68 -2.10
CA ASP A 16 -2.02 12.63 -2.25
C ASP A 16 -0.81 12.19 -1.41
N LEU A 17 -1.06 11.67 -0.20
CA LEU A 17 0.00 11.16 0.66
C LEU A 17 0.66 9.92 0.05
N LEU A 18 -0.13 8.99 -0.48
CA LEU A 18 0.34 7.75 -1.11
C LEU A 18 1.08 8.01 -2.43
N SER A 19 0.67 9.02 -3.20
CA SER A 19 1.34 9.43 -4.45
C SER A 19 2.55 10.33 -4.23
N SER A 20 2.84 10.72 -2.98
CA SER A 20 3.95 11.62 -2.67
C SER A 20 5.33 10.98 -2.95
N PRO A 21 6.35 11.78 -3.31
CA PRO A 21 7.72 11.29 -3.45
C PRO A 21 8.26 10.64 -2.16
N LYS A 22 7.76 11.09 -1.01
CA LYS A 22 8.15 10.53 0.30
C LYS A 22 7.67 9.09 0.46
N MET A 23 6.49 8.74 -0.05
CA MET A 23 5.99 7.37 -0.01
C MET A 23 6.88 6.43 -0.84
N ALA A 24 7.25 6.84 -2.06
CA ALA A 24 8.16 6.06 -2.90
C ALA A 24 9.52 5.82 -2.21
N LEU A 25 10.06 6.85 -1.54
CA LEU A 25 11.30 6.73 -0.77
C LEU A 25 11.17 5.75 0.41
N ILE A 26 10.02 5.75 1.11
CA ILE A 26 9.74 4.82 2.20
C ILE A 26 9.75 3.39 1.67
N ILE A 27 8.97 3.09 0.63
CA ILE A 27 8.89 1.73 0.06
C ILE A 27 10.27 1.24 -0.41
N THR A 28 11.02 2.10 -1.12
CA THR A 28 12.38 1.79 -1.58
C THR A 28 13.32 1.44 -0.42
N ASN A 29 13.26 2.20 0.69
CA ASN A 29 14.12 1.95 1.84
C ASN A 29 13.68 0.71 2.64
N LEU A 30 12.38 0.41 2.69
CA LEU A 30 11.88 -0.82 3.31
C LEU A 30 12.30 -2.05 2.50
N GLY A 31 12.25 -2.00 1.17
CA GLY A 31 12.72 -3.09 0.31
C GLY A 31 14.22 -3.40 0.46
N LYS A 32 15.04 -2.44 0.90
CA LYS A 32 16.46 -2.67 1.22
C LYS A 32 16.70 -3.28 2.60
N ARG A 33 15.72 -3.20 3.49
CA ARG A 33 15.85 -3.55 4.92
C ARG A 33 15.14 -4.85 5.29
N PHE A 34 14.17 -5.28 4.49
CA PHE A 34 13.36 -6.46 4.73
C PHE A 34 13.41 -7.38 3.52
N ASP A 35 13.46 -8.69 3.77
CA ASP A 35 13.42 -9.69 2.70
C ASP A 35 12.08 -9.68 1.95
N LEU A 36 11.00 -9.27 2.63
CA LEU A 36 9.66 -9.15 2.07
C LEU A 36 8.93 -7.97 2.69
N VAL A 37 8.30 -7.15 1.85
CA VAL A 37 7.41 -6.05 2.25
C VAL A 37 6.02 -6.33 1.69
N ILE A 38 5.03 -6.47 2.58
CA ILE A 38 3.62 -6.60 2.20
C ILE A 38 2.95 -5.26 2.45
N ILE A 39 2.26 -4.76 1.43
CA ILE A 39 1.49 -3.51 1.49
C ILE A 39 0.01 -3.90 1.45
N ASP A 40 -0.71 -3.58 2.52
CA ASP A 40 -2.16 -3.70 2.53
C ASP A 40 -2.79 -2.45 1.89
N ALA A 41 -3.86 -2.64 1.13
CA ALA A 41 -4.52 -1.60 0.36
C ALA A 41 -6.05 -1.75 0.45
N PRO A 42 -6.82 -0.65 0.38
CA PRO A 42 -8.27 -0.73 0.44
C PRO A 42 -8.85 -1.37 -0.84
N PRO A 43 -10.15 -1.69 -0.88
CA PRO A 43 -10.80 -2.24 -2.07
C PRO A 43 -10.54 -1.39 -3.32
N ILE A 44 -10.28 -2.06 -4.44
CA ILE A 44 -9.95 -1.41 -5.73
C ILE A 44 -11.13 -0.60 -6.30
N VAL A 45 -12.36 -0.92 -5.90
CA VAL A 45 -13.57 -0.30 -6.43
C VAL A 45 -13.82 1.04 -5.72
N GLY A 46 -13.81 2.13 -6.48
CA GLY A 46 -14.17 3.46 -5.99
C GLY A 46 -13.05 4.22 -5.26
N LEU A 47 -11.84 3.64 -5.15
CA LEU A 47 -10.69 4.27 -4.48
C LEU A 47 -9.44 4.22 -5.38
N SER A 48 -8.62 5.27 -5.32
CA SER A 48 -7.38 5.39 -6.10
C SER A 48 -6.15 4.84 -5.38
N ASP A 49 -6.26 4.51 -4.09
CA ASP A 49 -5.15 4.11 -3.23
C ASP A 49 -4.45 2.83 -3.72
N ALA A 50 -5.19 1.75 -3.96
CA ALA A 50 -4.62 0.49 -4.42
C ALA A 50 -3.89 0.61 -5.78
N PRO A 51 -4.45 1.31 -6.80
CA PRO A 51 -3.72 1.62 -8.04
C PRO A 51 -2.46 2.47 -7.86
N ILE A 52 -2.45 3.39 -6.90
CA ILE A 52 -1.26 4.21 -6.61
C ILE A 52 -0.17 3.34 -5.99
N LEU A 53 -0.54 2.53 -4.99
CA LEU A 53 0.37 1.63 -4.29
C LEU A 53 0.94 0.54 -5.20
N SER A 54 0.13 -0.01 -6.11
CA SER A 54 0.58 -1.06 -7.03
C SER A 54 1.71 -0.59 -7.96
N ARG A 55 1.77 0.71 -8.29
CA ARG A 55 2.87 1.29 -9.08
C ARG A 55 4.20 1.34 -8.32
N LEU A 56 4.15 1.29 -6.98
CA LEU A 56 5.33 1.29 -6.12
C LEU A 56 5.77 -0.13 -5.73
N ALA A 57 4.94 -1.14 -5.99
CA ALA A 57 5.19 -2.53 -5.66
C ALA A 57 5.77 -3.30 -6.85
N GLU A 58 6.62 -4.29 -6.57
CA GLU A 58 7.19 -5.18 -7.60
C GLU A 58 6.15 -6.18 -8.16
N GLY A 59 5.11 -6.48 -7.38
CA GLY A 59 3.99 -7.34 -7.76
C GLY A 59 2.74 -6.98 -6.97
N THR A 60 1.58 -7.33 -7.50
CA THR A 60 0.27 -7.06 -6.86
C THR A 60 -0.59 -8.30 -6.88
N LEU A 61 -1.22 -8.62 -5.75
CA LEU A 61 -2.17 -9.71 -5.61
C LEU A 61 -3.57 -9.14 -5.41
N MET A 62 -4.50 -9.52 -6.28
CA MET A 62 -5.91 -9.16 -6.13
C MET A 62 -6.64 -10.27 -5.39
N VAL A 63 -7.23 -9.93 -4.25
CA VAL A 63 -8.06 -10.86 -3.47
C VAL A 63 -9.51 -10.74 -3.93
N ILE A 64 -10.10 -11.86 -4.33
CA ILE A 64 -11.51 -11.95 -4.74
C ILE A 64 -12.24 -12.81 -3.72
N SER A 65 -13.32 -12.29 -3.15
CA SER A 65 -14.21 -13.07 -2.30
C SER A 65 -15.29 -13.72 -3.15
N THR A 66 -15.49 -15.02 -2.98
CA THR A 66 -16.59 -15.77 -3.62
C THR A 66 -17.94 -15.55 -2.93
N ASN A 67 -17.97 -14.77 -1.84
CA ASN A 67 -19.10 -14.68 -0.91
C ASN A 67 -19.62 -13.25 -0.67
N GLN A 68 -19.29 -12.27 -1.52
CA GLN A 68 -19.85 -10.92 -1.39
C GLN A 68 -21.19 -10.81 -2.11
N VAL A 69 -22.25 -10.64 -1.29
CA VAL A 69 -23.57 -10.14 -1.67
C VAL A 69 -23.56 -8.63 -1.57
#